data_AF-A0A357GYF0-F1
#
_entry.id   AF-A0A357GYF0-F1
#
_cell.length_a   1.000
_cell.length_b   1.000
_cell.length_c   1.000
_cell.angle_alpha   90.00
_cell.angle_beta   90.00
_cell.angle_gamma   90.00
#
_symmetry.space_group_name_H-M   'P 1'
#
loop_
_entity.id
_entity.type
_entity.pdbx_description
1 polymer ?
#
loop_
_entity_poly.entity_id
_entity_poly.type
_entity_poly.pdbx_seq_one_letter_code
_entity_poly.pdbx_strand_id
1 'polypeptide(L)'
;MILFYHYIGQPETFGETMSLKFSSQEALILEVIRSQPEKWWASLEIMDTCRQVDASVHVNQGNLYPALRMLTANCFAVDRWENEEEKRIRIQIAGSLVSR
;
A
#
# COMPACT_ATOMS: atom_id res chain seq x y z
N MET A 1 -21.16 -3.95 -14.34
CA MET A 1 -21.70 -2.86 -13.51
C MET A 1 -20.53 -2.11 -12.91
N ILE A 2 -20.21 -0.94 -13.45
CA ILE A 2 -19.07 -0.11 -13.02
C ILE A 2 -19.69 1.13 -12.37
N LEU A 3 -19.35 1.39 -11.11
CA LEU A 3 -19.81 2.58 -10.36
C LEU A 3 -18.89 3.75 -10.70
N PHE A 4 -19.44 4.78 -11.34
CA PHE A 4 -18.78 6.06 -11.57
C PHE A 4 -19.10 6.99 -10.39
N TYR A 5 -18.09 7.39 -9.61
CA TYR A 5 -18.25 8.53 -8.73
C TYR A 5 -18.15 9.81 -9.56
N HIS A 6 -19.26 10.56 -9.65
CA HIS A 6 -19.30 11.90 -10.20
C HIS A 6 -18.69 12.88 -9.18
N TYR A 7 -17.50 13.39 -9.48
CA TYR A 7 -16.96 14.58 -8.84
C TYR A 7 -17.09 15.74 -9.83
N ILE A 8 -17.91 16.73 -9.50
CA ILE A 8 -18.08 17.95 -10.31
C ILE A 8 -16.93 18.90 -9.94
N GLY A 9 -15.83 18.76 -10.67
CA GLY A 9 -14.66 19.63 -10.68
C GLY A 9 -14.17 19.77 -12.13
N GLN A 10 -13.62 20.93 -12.48
CA GLN A 10 -13.52 21.48 -13.85
C GLN A 10 -12.87 20.58 -14.94
N PRO A 11 -13.26 20.74 -16.22
CA PRO A 11 -12.95 19.79 -17.30
C PRO A 11 -11.69 20.16 -18.12
N GLU A 12 -10.51 20.36 -17.51
CA GLU A 12 -9.31 20.79 -18.28
C GLU A 12 -7.99 20.04 -18.02
N THR A 13 -7.95 18.93 -17.29
CA THR A 13 -6.72 18.11 -17.19
C THR A 13 -6.98 16.60 -17.24
N PHE A 14 -7.71 16.16 -18.25
CA PHE A 14 -7.86 14.74 -18.62
C PHE A 14 -6.64 14.29 -19.43
N GLY A 15 -5.47 14.19 -18.78
CA GLY A 15 -4.22 13.88 -19.49
C GLY A 15 -3.01 13.56 -18.63
N GLU A 16 -3.11 13.60 -17.30
CA GLU A 16 -2.05 13.10 -16.44
C GLU A 16 -2.50 11.78 -15.85
N THR A 17 -2.20 10.68 -16.54
CA THR A 17 -1.92 9.44 -15.83
C THR A 17 -0.85 9.80 -14.81
N MET A 18 -1.24 10.05 -13.57
CA MET A 18 -0.30 10.21 -12.47
C MET A 18 0.50 8.91 -12.42
N SER A 19 1.65 8.93 -13.08
CA SER A 19 2.63 7.86 -13.03
C SER A 19 3.23 7.97 -11.65
N LEU A 20 2.55 7.36 -10.68
CA LEU A 20 2.99 7.28 -9.29
C LEU A 20 4.37 6.63 -9.31
N LYS A 21 5.41 7.46 -9.17
CA LYS A 21 6.79 7.00 -9.08
C LYS A 21 6.99 6.53 -7.66
N PHE A 22 7.03 5.21 -7.48
CA PHE A 22 7.47 4.62 -6.23
C PHE A 22 8.98 4.82 -6.06
N SER A 23 9.39 5.18 -4.85
CA SER A 23 10.74 4.94 -4.38
C SER A 23 11.03 3.44 -4.33
N SER A 24 12.32 3.06 -4.30
CA SER A 24 12.73 1.66 -4.14
C SER A 24 12.13 1.01 -2.89
N GLN A 25 11.94 1.78 -1.81
CA GLN A 25 11.33 1.31 -0.57
C GLN A 25 9.83 1.02 -0.75
N GLU A 26 9.09 1.94 -1.35
CA GLU A 26 7.65 1.77 -1.58
C GLU A 26 7.36 0.62 -2.55
N ALA A 27 8.17 0.49 -3.60
CA ALA A 27 8.09 -0.61 -4.54
C ALA A 27 8.31 -1.97 -3.84
N LEU A 28 9.34 -2.07 -3.00
CA LEU A 28 9.63 -3.28 -2.23
C LEU A 28 8.51 -3.61 -1.23
N ILE A 29 8.00 -2.61 -0.50
CA ILE A 29 6.89 -2.80 0.44
C ILE A 29 5.64 -3.31 -0.28
N LEU A 30 5.31 -2.72 -1.43
CA LEU A 30 4.18 -3.16 -2.25
C LEU A 30 4.37 -4.59 -2.77
N GLU A 31 5.58 -4.93 -3.24
CA GLU A 31 5.93 -6.27 -3.69
C GLU A 31 5.76 -7.30 -2.57
N VAL A 32 6.28 -7.01 -1.37
CA VAL A 32 6.16 -7.87 -0.18
C VAL A 32 4.70 -8.12 0.16
N ILE A 33 3.86 -7.09 0.25
CA ILE A 33 2.44 -7.25 0.60
C ILE A 33 1.70 -8.02 -0.50
N ARG A 34 2.01 -7.74 -1.78
CA ARG A 34 1.42 -8.41 -2.94
C ARG A 34 1.81 -9.88 -3.04
N SER A 35 2.97 -10.28 -2.50
CA SER A 35 3.44 -11.68 -2.55
C SER A 35 2.47 -12.67 -1.88
N GLN A 36 1.70 -12.19 -0.89
CA GLN A 36 0.67 -12.96 -0.20
C GLN A 36 -0.61 -12.13 -0.12
N PRO A 37 -1.41 -12.09 -1.19
CA PRO A 37 -2.54 -11.16 -1.29
C PRO A 37 -3.62 -11.41 -0.24
N GLU A 38 -3.80 -12.65 0.20
CA GLU A 38 -4.78 -13.04 1.23
C GLU A 38 -4.28 -12.80 2.67
N LYS A 39 -3.00 -12.44 2.85
CA LYS A 39 -2.40 -12.27 4.19
C LYS A 39 -2.63 -10.86 4.72
N TRP A 40 -3.07 -10.78 5.97
CA TRP A 40 -3.07 -9.56 6.77
C TRP A 40 -1.73 -9.38 7.49
N TRP A 41 -0.92 -8.45 7.00
CA TRP A 41 0.43 -8.19 7.47
C TRP A 41 0.47 -7.22 8.66
N ALA A 42 1.20 -7.55 9.71
CA ALA A 42 1.64 -6.56 10.69
C ALA A 42 2.86 -5.78 10.19
N SER A 43 3.00 -4.52 10.62
CA SER A 43 4.11 -3.65 10.20
C SER A 43 5.50 -4.26 10.46
N LEU A 44 5.68 -4.95 11.59
CA LEU A 44 6.94 -5.66 11.91
C LEU A 44 7.23 -6.77 10.89
N GLU A 45 6.22 -7.57 10.53
CA GLU A 45 6.39 -8.66 9.55
C GLU A 45 6.76 -8.12 8.17
N ILE A 46 6.22 -6.97 7.78
CA ILE A 46 6.57 -6.32 6.51
C ILE A 46 8.04 -5.91 6.52
N MET A 47 8.53 -5.29 7.60
CA MET A 47 9.95 -4.91 7.71
C MET A 47 10.87 -6.12 7.67
N ASP A 48 10.56 -7.15 8.45
CA ASP A 48 11.35 -8.38 8.50
C ASP A 48 11.39 -9.06 7.13
N THR A 49 10.27 -9.10 6.42
CA THR A 49 10.18 -9.70 5.08
C THR A 49 10.92 -8.84 4.05
N CYS A 50 10.79 -7.51 4.08
CA CYS A 50 11.57 -6.62 3.21
C CYS A 50 13.07 -6.87 3.36
N ARG A 51 13.55 -7.02 4.60
CA ARG A 51 14.97 -7.32 4.89
C ARG A 51 15.42 -8.67 4.35
N GLN A 52 14.53 -9.66 4.32
CA GLN A 52 14.82 -10.98 3.76
C GLN A 52 14.82 -11.00 2.23
N VAL A 53 13.93 -10.22 1.61
CA VAL A 53 13.81 -10.11 0.15
C VAL A 53 14.96 -9.28 -0.44
N ASP A 54 15.25 -8.12 0.14
CA ASP A 54 16.35 -7.26 -0.29
C ASP A 54 16.96 -6.52 0.91
N ALA A 55 18.06 -7.06 1.42
CA ALA A 55 18.79 -6.46 2.53
C ALA A 55 19.47 -5.12 2.18
N SER A 56 19.60 -4.78 0.90
CA SER A 56 20.20 -3.50 0.46
C SER A 56 19.22 -2.33 0.58
N VAL A 57 17.92 -2.60 0.55
CA VAL A 57 16.86 -1.61 0.72
C VAL A 57 16.44 -1.56 2.18
N HIS A 58 16.91 -0.52 2.89
CA HIS A 58 16.59 -0.37 4.31
C HIS A 58 15.16 0.12 4.52
N VAL A 59 14.29 -0.74 5.05
CA VAL A 59 12.93 -0.41 5.49
C VAL A 59 12.89 -0.37 7.02
N ASN A 60 12.42 0.74 7.58
CA ASN A 60 12.25 0.96 9.02
C ASN A 60 10.90 1.65 9.28
N GLN A 61 10.53 1.86 10.55
CA GLN A 61 9.24 2.49 10.87
C GLN A 61 9.07 3.89 10.25
N GLY A 62 10.16 4.66 10.15
CA GLY A 62 10.14 6.03 9.64
C GLY A 62 9.77 6.12 8.14
N ASN A 63 10.15 5.14 7.33
CA ASN A 63 9.79 5.09 5.91
C ASN A 63 8.61 4.14 5.61
N LEU A 64 8.38 3.11 6.44
CA LEU A 64 7.27 2.18 6.28
C LEU A 64 5.92 2.88 6.45
N TYR A 65 5.69 3.61 7.54
CA TYR A 65 4.38 4.20 7.79
C TYR A 65 3.95 5.24 6.74
N PRO A 66 4.83 6.14 6.27
CA PRO A 66 4.51 6.98 5.12
C PRO A 66 4.19 6.18 3.85
N ALA A 67 4.98 5.16 3.54
CA ALA A 67 4.75 4.30 2.37
C ALA A 67 3.40 3.58 2.46
N LEU A 68 3.07 2.98 3.60
CA LEU A 68 1.77 2.33 3.84
C LEU A 68 0.61 3.32 3.70
N ARG A 69 0.73 4.53 4.24
CA ARG A 69 -0.30 5.58 4.09
C ARG A 69 -0.48 6.00 2.64
N MET A 70 0.59 6.14 1.88
CA MET A 70 0.51 6.42 0.46
C MET A 70 -0.15 5.27 -0.30
N LEU A 71 0.21 4.01 0.00
CA LEU A 71 -0.38 2.83 -0.63
C LEU A 71 -1.88 2.71 -0.32
N THR A 72 -2.31 2.98 0.91
CA THR A 72 -3.74 2.95 1.27
C THR A 72 -4.51 4.12 0.66
N ALA A 73 -3.93 5.33 0.68
CA ALA A 73 -4.55 6.51 0.08
C ALA A 73 -4.79 6.37 -1.44
N ASN A 74 -3.92 5.62 -2.13
CA ASN A 74 -4.05 5.34 -3.56
C ASN A 74 -4.73 3.99 -3.84
N CYS A 75 -5.36 3.38 -2.84
CA CYS A 75 -6.09 2.11 -2.96
C CYS A 75 -5.23 0.93 -3.46
N PHE A 76 -3.91 0.97 -3.24
CA PHE A 76 -3.06 -0.20 -3.46
C PHE A 76 -3.14 -1.20 -2.32
N ALA A 77 -3.35 -0.71 -1.10
CA ALA A 77 -3.50 -1.51 0.10
C ALA A 77 -4.75 -1.10 0.86
N VAL A 78 -5.21 -1.96 1.76
CA VAL A 78 -6.28 -1.68 2.73
C VAL A 78 -5.75 -1.93 4.13
N ASP A 79 -6.15 -1.08 5.06
CA ASP A 79 -5.84 -1.23 6.48
C ASP A 79 -7.06 -1.66 7.30
N ARG A 80 -6.80 -2.41 8.37
CA ARG A 80 -7.78 -2.80 9.37
C ARG A 80 -7.18 -2.65 10.76
N TRP A 81 -7.94 -2.06 11.67
CA TRP A 81 -7.62 -2.03 13.09
C TRP A 81 -7.94 -3.39 13.72
N GLU A 82 -6.95 -4.02 14.34
CA GLU A 82 -7.11 -5.28 15.06
C GLU A 82 -7.40 -5.03 16.56
N ASN A 83 -6.82 -3.96 17.12
CA ASN A 83 -7.02 -3.56 18.51
C ASN A 83 -6.85 -2.04 18.64
N GLU A 84 -7.91 -1.34 19.06
CA GLU A 84 -7.90 0.11 19.25
C GLU A 84 -7.03 0.55 20.43
N GLU A 85 -6.91 -0.27 21.49
CA GLU A 85 -6.06 0.04 22.65
C GLU A 85 -4.58 -0.10 22.32
N GLU A 86 -4.19 -1.14 21.59
CA GLU A 86 -2.80 -1.40 21.21
C GLU A 86 -2.38 -0.69 19.90
N LYS A 87 -3.32 -0.01 19.25
CA LYS A 87 -3.14 0.68 17.95
C LYS A 87 -2.49 -0.21 16.88
N ARG A 88 -2.85 -1.49 16.84
CA ARG A 88 -2.30 -2.44 15.88
C ARG A 88 -3.09 -2.41 14.58
N ILE A 89 -2.42 -1.97 13.52
CA ILE A 89 -2.96 -1.94 12.17
C ILE A 89 -2.44 -3.15 11.39
N ARG A 90 -3.35 -3.84 10.72
CA ARG A 90 -3.03 -4.87 9.73
C ARG A 90 -3.22 -4.31 8.33
N ILE A 91 -2.32 -4.66 7.43
CA ILE A 91 -2.35 -4.23 6.03
C ILE A 91 -2.51 -5.43 5.12
N GLN A 92 -3.34 -5.30 4.10
CA GLN A 92 -3.47 -6.26 3.02
C GLN A 92 -3.43 -5.54 1.67
N ILE A 93 -3.06 -6.22 0.60
CA ILE A 93 -3.23 -5.66 -0.75
C ILE A 93 -4.72 -5.42 -1.02
N ALA A 94 -5.07 -4.35 -1.73
CA ALA A 94 -6.45 -4.12 -2.12
C ALA A 94 -6.94 -5.24 -3.04
N GLY A 95 -8.10 -5.83 -2.75
CA GLY A 95 -8.66 -6.95 -3.52
C GLY A 95 -8.88 -6.65 -5.01
N SER A 96 -9.06 -5.37 -5.37
CA SER A 96 -9.12 -4.90 -6.76
C SER A 96 -7.84 -5.16 -7.57
N LEU A 97 -6.71 -5.40 -6.90
CA LEU A 97 -5.40 -5.65 -7.51
C LEU A 97 -4.99 -7.13 -7.54
N VAL A 98 -5.80 -8.02 -6.95
CA VAL A 98 -5.50 -9.46 -6.86
C VAL A 98 -5.95 -10.24 -8.11
N SER A 99 -6.80 -9.65 -8.97
CA SER A 99 -7.43 -10.34 -10.11
C SER A 99 -6.84 -10.04 -11.50
N ARG A 100 -5.51 -9.99 -11.66
CA ARG A 100 -4.86 -9.86 -12.97
C ARG A 100 -3.74 -10.85 -13.19
#